data_AF-A3WW71-F1
#
_entry.id   AF-A3WW71-F1
#
_cell.length_a   1.000
_cell.length_b   1.000
_cell.length_c   1.000
_cell.angle_alpha   90.00
_cell.angle_beta   90.00
_cell.angle_gamma   90.00
#
_symmetry.space_group_name_H-M   'P 1'
#
loop_
_entity.id
_entity.type
_entity.pdbx_description
1 polymer ?
#
loop_
_entity_poly.entity_id
_entity_poly.type
_entity_poly.pdbx_seq_one_letter_code
_entity_poly.pdbx_strand_id
1 'polypeptide(L)'
;MAQKSKSRKLDQYIVRFPEGMRDALKAEAEQNGRSLNAEIVARLEYTFEEVLNALGIQALATRMQATTEALESVFYNIREFDLEQFMADQAKAGNKMHFRAEAVDFIMRDYLSSKGYAIKRSPPFDK
;
A
#
# COMPACT_ATOMS: atom_id res chain seq x y z
N MET A 1 -9.96 0.83 -39.78
CA MET A 1 -10.33 2.15 -39.21
C MET A 1 -9.55 2.34 -37.91
N ALA A 2 -8.74 3.39 -37.79
CA ALA A 2 -7.88 3.59 -36.62
C ALA A 2 -8.71 4.12 -35.43
N GLN A 3 -8.76 3.38 -34.33
CA GLN A 3 -9.48 3.73 -33.12
C GLN A 3 -8.87 5.01 -32.51
N LYS A 4 -9.67 6.10 -32.45
CA LYS A 4 -9.30 7.36 -31.78
C LYS A 4 -9.33 7.14 -30.27
N SER A 5 -8.24 6.65 -29.68
CA SER A 5 -8.11 6.60 -28.22
C SER A 5 -7.80 8.00 -27.67
N LYS A 6 -8.42 8.37 -26.53
CA LYS A 6 -8.21 9.67 -25.84
C LYS A 6 -6.72 9.97 -25.60
N SER A 7 -5.88 8.94 -25.46
CA SER A 7 -4.42 9.05 -25.27
C SER A 7 -3.68 9.80 -26.38
N ARG A 8 -4.17 9.79 -27.64
CA ARG A 8 -3.49 10.45 -28.77
C ARG A 8 -3.56 11.98 -28.73
N LYS A 9 -4.36 12.54 -27.82
CA LYS A 9 -4.53 14.00 -27.66
C LYS A 9 -3.67 14.58 -26.53
N LEU A 10 -2.93 13.74 -25.80
CA LEU A 10 -2.13 14.17 -24.66
C LEU A 10 -0.71 14.55 -25.10
N ASP A 11 -0.12 15.51 -24.40
CA ASP A 11 1.27 15.92 -24.62
C ASP A 11 2.23 14.76 -24.33
N GLN A 12 3.24 14.63 -25.18
CA GLN A 12 4.24 13.57 -25.08
C GLN A 12 5.60 14.18 -24.78
N TYR A 13 6.29 13.60 -23.79
CA TYR A 13 7.64 14.01 -23.42
C TYR A 13 8.54 12.79 -23.32
N ILE A 14 9.74 12.87 -23.90
CA ILE A 14 10.73 11.78 -23.87
C ILE A 14 11.64 11.98 -22.67
N VAL A 15 11.53 11.09 -21.68
CA VAL A 15 12.40 11.07 -20.50
C VAL A 15 13.56 10.10 -20.73
N ARG A 16 14.80 10.57 -20.47
CA ARG A 16 15.99 9.71 -20.46
C ARG A 16 16.27 9.26 -19.03
N PHE A 17 16.10 7.97 -18.77
CA PHE A 17 16.36 7.40 -17.45
C PHE A 17 17.83 7.03 -17.29
N PRO A 18 18.43 7.28 -16.11
CA PRO A 18 19.66 6.64 -15.70
C PRO A 18 19.54 5.11 -15.68
N GLU A 19 20.68 4.43 -15.66
CA GLU A 19 20.74 2.97 -15.58
C GLU A 19 19.91 2.43 -14.39
N GLY A 20 19.14 1.36 -14.63
CA GLY A 20 18.29 0.71 -13.62
C GLY A 20 17.01 1.46 -13.22
N MET A 21 16.89 2.77 -13.45
CA MET A 21 15.73 3.55 -13.00
C MET A 21 14.43 3.14 -13.70
N ARG A 22 14.49 2.76 -14.99
CA ARG A 22 13.31 2.31 -15.72
C ARG A 22 12.75 0.99 -15.17
N ASP A 23 13.63 0.07 -14.79
CA ASP A 23 13.22 -1.24 -14.26
C ASP A 23 12.64 -1.10 -12.86
N ALA A 24 13.21 -0.22 -12.03
CA ALA A 24 12.64 0.15 -10.73
C ALA A 24 11.23 0.72 -10.87
N LEU A 25 11.02 1.68 -11.79
CA LEU A 25 9.68 2.25 -12.04
C LEU A 25 8.69 1.20 -12.55
N LYS A 26 9.16 0.22 -13.32
CA LYS A 26 8.30 -0.85 -13.83
C LYS A 26 7.85 -1.80 -12.72
N ALA A 27 8.75 -2.20 -11.83
CA ALA A 27 8.41 -3.03 -10.68
C ALA A 27 7.38 -2.35 -9.77
N GLU A 28 7.57 -1.06 -9.49
CA GLU A 28 6.63 -0.25 -8.70
C GLU A 28 5.27 -0.12 -9.38
N ALA A 29 5.24 0.09 -10.70
CA ALA A 29 4.00 0.16 -11.46
C ALA A 29 3.23 -1.17 -11.40
N GLU A 30 3.91 -2.31 -11.51
CA GLU A 30 3.32 -3.64 -11.39
C GLU A 30 2.76 -3.88 -9.97
N GLN A 31 3.51 -3.53 -8.93
CA GLN A 31 3.06 -3.61 -7.53
C GLN A 31 1.80 -2.78 -7.29
N ASN A 32 1.72 -1.59 -7.89
CA ASN A 32 0.60 -0.67 -7.75
C ASN A 32 -0.56 -0.95 -8.73
N GLY A 33 -0.47 -1.97 -9.58
CA GLY A 33 -1.50 -2.30 -10.57
C GLY A 33 -1.69 -1.22 -11.65
N ARG A 34 -0.64 -0.45 -11.94
CA ARG A 34 -0.64 0.69 -12.88
C ARG A 34 0.19 0.37 -14.12
N SER A 35 -0.11 1.05 -15.23
CA SER A 35 0.84 1.12 -16.34
C SER A 35 2.06 1.95 -15.94
N LEU A 36 3.21 1.71 -16.57
CA LEU A 36 4.43 2.51 -16.32
C LEU A 36 4.17 4.02 -16.48
N ASN A 37 3.40 4.42 -17.49
CA ASN A 37 3.05 5.83 -17.70
C ASN A 37 2.17 6.38 -16.56
N ALA A 38 1.19 5.60 -16.11
CA ALA A 38 0.34 5.99 -14.99
C ALA A 38 1.13 6.13 -13.69
N GLU A 39 2.13 5.29 -13.46
CA GLU A 39 3.01 5.41 -12.28
C GLU A 39 3.91 6.64 -12.35
N ILE A 40 4.49 6.96 -13.52
CA ILE A 40 5.28 8.19 -13.72
C ILE A 40 4.42 9.43 -13.45
N VAL A 41 3.21 9.47 -14.03
CA VAL A 41 2.27 10.59 -13.83
C VAL A 41 1.90 10.71 -12.36
N ALA A 42 1.54 9.62 -11.68
CA ALA A 42 1.17 9.65 -10.27
C ALA A 42 2.31 10.17 -9.36
N ARG A 43 3.56 9.81 -9.66
CA ARG A 43 4.73 10.34 -8.93
C ARG A 43 4.92 11.84 -9.18
N LEU A 44 4.77 12.29 -10.42
CA LEU A 44 4.87 13.71 -10.76
C LEU A 44 3.74 14.52 -10.11
N GLU A 45 2.50 14.05 -10.18
CA GLU A 45 1.36 14.66 -9.50
C GLU A 45 1.63 14.77 -8.00
N TYR A 46 2.14 13.71 -7.37
CA TYR A 46 2.53 13.75 -5.96
C TYR A 46 3.62 14.80 -5.67
N THR A 47 4.57 15.02 -6.58
CA THR A 47 5.59 16.07 -6.39
C THR A 47 5.05 17.49 -6.59
N PHE A 48 4.01 17.66 -7.41
CA PHE A 48 3.37 18.94 -7.66
C PHE A 48 2.27 19.28 -6.66
N GLU A 49 1.79 18.29 -5.90
CA GLU A 49 1.05 18.54 -4.66
C GLU A 49 1.99 19.26 -3.69
N GLU A 50 2.08 20.58 -3.78
CA GLU A 50 2.57 21.39 -2.68
C GLU A 50 1.64 21.08 -1.50
N VAL A 51 2.11 20.23 -0.58
CA VAL A 51 1.33 19.66 0.53
C VAL A 51 0.70 20.75 1.41
N LEU A 52 1.12 22.00 1.26
CA LEU A 52 0.66 23.18 2.01
C LEU A 52 -0.27 24.13 1.22
N ASN A 53 -0.63 23.83 -0.04
CA ASN A 53 -1.66 24.58 -0.75
C ASN A 53 -3.04 23.90 -0.62
N ALA A 54 -4.13 24.64 -0.87
CA ALA A 54 -5.49 24.15 -0.60
C ALA A 54 -5.85 22.85 -1.37
N LEU A 55 -5.35 22.72 -2.60
CA LEU A 55 -5.53 21.52 -3.43
C LEU A 55 -4.72 20.33 -2.88
N GLY A 56 -3.48 20.55 -2.49
CA GLY A 56 -2.61 19.55 -1.86
C GLY A 56 -3.17 19.04 -0.52
N ILE A 57 -3.70 19.95 0.30
CA ILE A 57 -4.37 19.60 1.56
C ILE A 57 -5.62 18.76 1.29
N GLN A 58 -6.42 19.10 0.27
CA GLN A 58 -7.61 18.32 -0.08
C GLN A 58 -7.26 16.92 -0.60
N ALA A 59 -6.21 16.81 -1.42
CA ALA A 59 -5.73 15.52 -1.93
C ALA A 59 -5.12 14.65 -0.81
N LEU A 60 -4.40 15.26 0.13
CA LEU A 60 -3.93 14.60 1.35
C LEU A 60 -5.11 14.12 2.21
N ALA A 61 -6.10 14.99 2.46
CA ALA A 61 -7.28 14.66 3.24
C ALA A 61 -8.08 13.50 2.60
N THR A 62 -8.24 13.51 1.28
CA THR A 62 -8.92 12.45 0.53
C THR A 62 -8.21 11.10 0.68
N ARG A 63 -6.86 11.08 0.60
CA ARG A 63 -6.07 9.87 0.83
C ARG A 63 -6.13 9.41 2.29
N MET A 64 -6.10 10.33 3.25
CA MET A 64 -6.26 9.99 4.67
C MET A 64 -7.65 9.40 4.95
N GLN A 65 -8.70 9.93 4.33
CA GLN A 65 -10.05 9.38 4.44
C GLN A 65 -10.13 7.97 3.86
N ALA A 66 -9.61 7.75 2.64
CA ALA A 66 -9.58 6.42 2.03
C ALA A 66 -8.77 5.42 2.88
N THR A 67 -7.69 5.87 3.52
CA THR A 67 -6.90 5.04 4.44
C THR A 67 -7.70 4.71 5.71
N THR A 68 -8.47 5.66 6.23
CA THR A 68 -9.36 5.45 7.38
C THR A 68 -10.46 4.45 7.06
N GLU A 69 -11.13 4.58 5.92
CA GLU A 69 -12.17 3.65 5.47
C GLU A 69 -11.62 2.23 5.27
N ALA A 70 -10.42 2.11 4.69
CA ALA A 70 -9.74 0.82 4.55
C ALA A 70 -9.41 0.19 5.91
N LEU A 71 -8.94 1.00 6.87
CA LEU A 71 -8.69 0.55 8.25
C LEU A 71 -9.98 0.11 8.94
N GLU A 72 -11.06 0.88 8.82
CA GLU A 72 -12.37 0.53 9.37
C GLU A 72 -12.89 -0.80 8.81
N SER A 73 -12.74 -1.02 7.50
CA SER A 73 -13.09 -2.29 6.87
C SER A 73 -12.27 -3.46 7.44
N VAL A 74 -10.96 -3.27 7.63
CA VAL A 74 -10.10 -4.27 8.27
C VAL A 74 -10.56 -4.56 9.70
N PHE A 75 -10.84 -3.54 10.50
CA PHE A 75 -11.34 -3.71 11.87
C PHE A 75 -12.72 -4.36 11.93
N TYR A 76 -13.61 -4.06 10.98
CA TYR A 76 -14.91 -4.73 10.86
C TYR A 76 -14.73 -6.23 10.60
N ASN A 77 -13.88 -6.60 9.64
CA ASN A 77 -13.60 -8.00 9.33
C ASN A 77 -12.95 -8.74 10.51
N ILE A 78 -12.07 -8.08 11.27
CA ILE A 78 -11.46 -8.65 12.48
C ILE A 78 -12.50 -8.84 13.60
N ARG A 79 -13.51 -7.97 13.69
CA ARG A 79 -14.57 -8.09 14.70
C ARG A 79 -15.42 -9.34 14.51
N GLU A 80 -15.70 -9.72 13.27
CA GLU A 80 -16.44 -10.96 12.96
C GLU A 80 -15.56 -12.21 12.99
N PHE A 81 -14.24 -12.05 13.13
CA PHE A 81 -13.29 -13.15 13.18
C PHE A 81 -13.35 -13.86 14.54
N ASP A 82 -13.56 -15.18 14.51
CA ASP A 82 -13.54 -16.01 15.72
C ASP A 82 -12.09 -16.21 16.20
N LEU A 83 -11.63 -15.26 17.00
CA LEU A 83 -10.28 -15.28 17.57
C LEU A 83 -10.07 -16.46 18.52
N GLU A 84 -11.11 -16.97 19.19
CA GLU A 84 -10.93 -18.13 20.09
C GLU A 84 -10.65 -19.38 19.27
N GLN A 85 -11.43 -19.62 18.21
CA GLN A 85 -11.22 -20.73 17.31
C GLN A 85 -9.85 -20.65 16.64
N PHE A 86 -9.45 -19.46 16.16
CA PHE A 86 -8.14 -19.23 15.59
C PHE A 86 -6.99 -19.52 16.57
N MET A 87 -7.09 -19.02 17.81
CA MET A 87 -6.08 -19.28 18.84
C MET A 87 -5.97 -20.78 19.17
N ALA A 88 -7.10 -21.50 19.20
CA ALA A 88 -7.12 -22.95 19.40
C ALA A 88 -6.42 -23.70 18.26
N ASP A 89 -6.62 -23.27 17.01
CA ASP A 89 -5.99 -23.89 15.85
C ASP A 89 -4.49 -23.57 15.75
N GLN A 90 -4.09 -22.34 16.08
CA GLN A 90 -2.66 -21.97 16.18
C GLN A 90 -1.95 -22.74 17.30
N ALA A 91 -2.62 -22.99 18.44
CA ALA A 91 -2.07 -23.81 19.50
C ALA A 91 -1.82 -25.26 19.05
N LYS A 92 -2.70 -25.84 18.22
CA LYS A 92 -2.47 -27.17 17.59
C LYS A 92 -1.29 -27.15 16.62
N ALA A 93 -1.06 -26.02 15.94
CA ALA A 93 0.07 -25.82 15.05
C ALA A 93 1.39 -25.49 15.77
N GLY A 94 1.40 -25.45 17.11
CA GLY A 94 2.58 -25.15 17.93
C GLY A 94 2.80 -23.66 18.21
N ASN A 95 1.98 -22.77 17.67
CA ASN A 95 1.99 -21.34 17.93
C ASN A 95 1.00 -20.99 19.05
N LYS A 96 1.41 -21.24 20.30
CA LYS A 96 0.54 -20.98 21.45
C LYS A 96 0.44 -19.47 21.72
N MET A 97 -0.79 -18.96 21.69
CA MET A 97 -1.12 -17.58 22.04
C MET A 97 -1.87 -17.58 23.38
N HIS A 98 -1.48 -16.69 24.28
CA HIS A 98 -2.05 -16.52 25.61
C HIS A 98 -3.13 -15.42 25.66
N PHE A 99 -3.06 -14.44 24.75
CA PHE A 99 -4.00 -13.32 24.71
C PHE A 99 -4.55 -13.07 23.30
N ARG A 100 -5.80 -12.62 23.21
CA ARG A 100 -6.44 -12.22 21.93
C ARG A 100 -5.63 -11.14 21.19
N ALA A 101 -4.95 -10.27 21.92
CA ALA A 101 -4.08 -9.25 21.34
C ALA A 101 -2.92 -9.85 20.53
N GLU A 102 -2.39 -11.00 20.93
CA GLU A 102 -1.32 -11.70 20.21
C GLU A 102 -1.85 -12.31 18.91
N ALA A 103 -3.08 -12.82 18.91
CA ALA A 103 -3.76 -13.30 17.72
C ALA A 103 -4.02 -12.15 16.72
N VAL A 104 -4.49 -11.01 17.19
CA VAL A 104 -4.70 -9.81 16.34
C VAL A 104 -3.38 -9.32 15.76
N ASP A 105 -2.32 -9.21 16.56
CA ASP A 105 -1.00 -8.78 16.06
C ASP A 105 -0.44 -9.77 15.02
N PHE A 106 -0.61 -11.07 15.25
CA PHE A 106 -0.22 -12.10 14.28
C PHE A 106 -0.97 -11.95 12.95
N ILE A 107 -2.30 -11.86 12.98
CA ILE A 107 -3.14 -11.73 11.78
C ILE A 107 -2.78 -10.46 11.01
N MET A 108 -2.63 -9.33 11.71
CA MET A 108 -2.27 -8.07 11.09
C MET A 108 -0.88 -8.11 10.47
N ARG A 109 0.11 -8.72 11.15
CA ARG A 109 1.46 -8.87 10.61
C ARG A 109 1.48 -9.76 9.37
N ASP A 110 0.78 -10.88 9.40
CA ASP A 110 0.70 -11.80 8.26
C ASP A 110 0.03 -11.12 7.07
N TYR A 111 -1.11 -10.47 7.29
CA TYR A 111 -1.81 -9.70 6.26
C TYR A 111 -0.93 -8.62 5.66
N LEU A 112 -0.32 -7.76 6.47
CA LEU A 112 0.55 -6.68 5.99
C LEU A 112 1.78 -7.22 5.25
N SER A 113 2.39 -8.31 5.74
CA SER A 113 3.53 -8.95 5.08
C SER A 113 3.13 -9.55 3.73
N SER A 114 1.96 -10.18 3.63
CA SER A 114 1.41 -10.72 2.36
C SER A 114 1.17 -9.63 1.31
N LYS A 115 0.96 -8.39 1.75
CA LYS A 115 0.78 -7.20 0.91
C LYS A 115 2.08 -6.43 0.66
N GLY A 116 3.22 -6.93 1.13
CA GLY A 116 4.53 -6.30 0.93
C GLY A 116 4.88 -5.20 1.94
N TYR A 117 4.08 -5.00 2.98
CA TYR A 117 4.28 -3.98 4.03
C TYR A 117 5.06 -4.50 5.25
N ALA A 118 5.90 -5.52 5.08
CA ALA A 118 6.65 -6.10 6.20
C ALA A 118 7.54 -5.06 6.90
N ILE A 119 7.21 -4.70 8.14
CA ILE A 119 8.05 -3.83 8.98
C ILE A 119 9.31 -4.61 9.34
N LYS A 120 10.41 -4.40 8.60
CA LYS A 120 11.74 -4.79 9.07
C LYS A 120 11.99 -4.02 10.36
N ARG A 121 11.99 -4.69 11.52
CA ARG A 121 12.50 -4.07 12.75
C ARG A 121 13.92 -3.60 12.45
N SER A 122 14.16 -2.28 12.45
CA SER A 122 15.51 -1.81 12.77
C SER A 122 15.80 -2.33 14.18
N PRO A 123 16.98 -2.91 14.45
CA PRO A 123 17.33 -3.26 15.81
C PRO A 123 17.14 -2.02 16.70
N PRO A 124 16.67 -2.17 17.94
CA PRO A 124 16.61 -1.05 18.86
C PRO A 124 18.00 -0.43 18.86
N PHE A 125 18.08 0.89 18.70
CA PHE A 125 19.33 1.61 18.83
C PHE A 125 19.96 1.21 20.17
N ASP A 126 20.98 0.36 20.12
CA ASP A 126 21.86 0.13 21.27
C ASP A 126 22.49 1.49 21.58
N LYS A 127 22.26 1.96 22.80
CA LYS A 127 22.91 3.12 23.39
C LYS A 127 24.31 2.76 23.86
#